data_AF-A0A8H7RLG1-F1
#
_entry.id   AF-A0A8H7RLG1-F1
#
_cell.length_a   1.000
_cell.length_b   1.000
_cell.length_c   1.000
_cell.angle_alpha   90.00
_cell.angle_beta   90.00
_cell.angle_gamma   90.00
#
_symmetry.space_group_name_H-M   'P 1'
#
loop_
_entity.id
_entity.type
_entity.pdbx_description
1 polymer ?
#
loop_
_entity_poly.entity_id
_entity_poly.type
_entity_poly.pdbx_seq_one_letter_code
_entity_poly.pdbx_strand_id
1 'polypeptide(L)'
;MTNDKSKAGSTGRFSATRDFKPKQESIRISFNRLRAKANSQPTSSDSGTITTCCQKTKYLNTNTEAAVDRINIEETEHDNVLDDHVDSVEPEEVEENEVEDFITDILPRGSYLASYFEKIQARLSTEEYPSEYERGTFWIEPMMSYFIHKNNKKIEDIYQLRVFLWIPHLLIDEKLAGLCCPTCDSKIETKGYNKLPHARRIVDLQRYRCLSPRCGKAFNGHSDSIISQLPYEPQMEFPAVLTHKGGVSKTVGDLLRPCIQNSVGPKRFQKILLELHHIHHDRLELQYLISTFRNRNGVARYFSRSSPELFSSLENQNQYADYVPTDTYFRTLTLSLSDITLRVPGQRIEKDGLETHRFSLLLSSKQIAYTALGYWDSISIFRVVK
;
A
#
# COMPACT_ATOMS: atom_id res chain seq x y z
N MET A 1 -45.78 19.15 48.94
CA MET A 1 -44.48 19.42 49.57
C MET A 1 -43.63 18.18 49.46
N THR A 2 -42.44 18.38 48.90
CA THR A 2 -41.30 17.49 48.66
C THR A 2 -41.10 16.34 49.67
N ASN A 3 -40.75 15.15 49.17
CA ASN A 3 -39.60 14.45 49.75
C ASN A 3 -38.93 13.45 48.80
N ASP A 4 -37.64 13.73 48.62
CA ASP A 4 -36.61 13.03 47.88
C ASP A 4 -36.33 11.61 48.40
N LYS A 5 -36.13 10.67 47.46
CA LYS A 5 -35.27 9.49 47.66
C LYS A 5 -34.53 9.15 46.37
N SER A 6 -33.39 9.80 46.15
CA SER A 6 -32.42 9.42 45.13
C SER A 6 -31.51 8.30 45.65
N LYS A 7 -31.57 7.14 44.99
CA LYS A 7 -30.63 6.01 45.19
C LYS A 7 -29.33 6.29 44.43
N ALA A 8 -28.23 6.38 45.16
CA ALA A 8 -26.88 6.45 44.59
C ALA A 8 -26.46 5.09 44.02
N GLY A 9 -26.31 5.02 42.69
CA GLY A 9 -25.68 3.91 41.99
C GLY A 9 -24.20 4.21 41.73
N SER A 10 -23.33 3.49 42.44
CA SER A 10 -21.87 3.50 42.23
C SER A 10 -21.53 2.89 40.85
N THR A 11 -21.15 3.73 39.89
CA THR A 11 -20.51 3.32 38.64
C THR A 11 -18.99 3.44 38.79
N GLY A 12 -18.32 2.30 38.84
CA GLY A 12 -16.85 2.24 38.77
C GLY A 12 -16.37 2.73 37.41
N ARG A 13 -15.78 3.93 37.37
CA ARG A 13 -15.03 4.42 36.21
C ARG A 13 -13.63 3.82 36.23
N PHE A 14 -13.39 2.85 35.36
CA PHE A 14 -12.03 2.52 34.90
C PHE A 14 -11.54 3.66 33.99
N SER A 15 -10.66 4.53 34.52
CA SER A 15 -9.92 5.52 33.73
C SER A 15 -8.56 4.96 33.36
N ALA A 16 -8.47 4.30 32.21
CA ALA A 16 -7.23 3.78 31.64
C ALA A 16 -6.65 4.72 30.57
N THR A 17 -6.42 6.00 30.87
CA THR A 17 -5.69 6.92 29.96
C THR A 17 -4.96 8.07 30.67
N ARG A 18 -4.76 8.05 32.00
CA ARG A 18 -4.30 9.26 32.69
C ARG A 18 -2.82 9.61 32.57
N ASP A 19 -1.97 8.80 31.93
CA ASP A 19 -0.52 9.09 31.84
C ASP A 19 0.12 8.85 30.46
N PHE A 20 -0.64 8.78 29.36
CA PHE A 20 -0.04 8.72 28.02
C PHE A 20 0.39 10.13 27.57
N LYS A 21 1.55 10.59 28.06
CA LYS A 21 2.22 11.78 27.50
C LYS A 21 2.73 11.45 26.09
N PRO A 22 2.33 12.18 25.04
CA PRO A 22 2.79 11.92 23.69
C PRO A 22 4.30 12.22 23.60
N LYS A 23 5.07 11.26 23.08
CA LYS A 23 6.51 11.39 22.75
C LYS A 23 6.83 12.48 21.70
N GLN A 24 5.90 13.38 21.38
CA GLN A 24 6.12 14.48 20.44
C GLN A 24 7.00 15.60 21.01
N GLU A 25 7.17 15.68 22.33
CA GLU A 25 8.04 16.69 22.92
C GLU A 25 9.52 16.46 22.57
N SER A 26 9.98 15.20 22.48
CA SER A 26 11.39 14.94 22.12
C SER A 26 11.69 15.26 20.65
N ILE A 27 10.70 15.07 19.77
CA ILE A 27 10.80 15.42 18.34
C ILE A 27 10.79 16.95 18.20
N ARG A 28 9.88 17.64 18.89
CA ARG A 28 9.82 19.12 18.91
C ARG A 28 11.10 19.74 19.47
N ILE A 29 11.65 19.18 20.55
CA ILE A 29 12.94 19.62 21.13
C ILE A 29 14.09 19.38 20.14
N SER A 30 14.11 18.24 19.45
CA SER A 30 15.14 17.92 18.45
C SER A 30 15.07 18.88 17.25
N PHE A 31 13.86 19.19 16.78
CA PHE A 31 13.65 20.12 15.68
C PHE A 31 14.06 21.56 16.05
N ASN A 32 13.72 22.00 17.26
CA ASN A 32 14.14 23.32 17.77
C ASN A 32 15.65 23.42 17.96
N ARG A 33 16.34 22.34 18.36
CA ARG A 33 17.81 22.31 18.43
C ARG A 33 18.47 22.44 17.07
N LEU A 34 17.91 21.79 16.03
CA LEU A 34 18.42 21.92 14.67
C LEU A 34 18.21 23.34 14.12
N ARG A 35 17.04 23.94 14.38
CA ARG A 35 16.75 25.34 14.00
C ARG A 35 17.66 26.35 14.72
N ALA A 36 17.95 26.12 16.00
CA ALA A 36 18.88 26.96 16.76
C ALA A 36 20.33 26.85 16.23
N LYS A 37 20.76 25.64 15.81
CA LYS A 37 22.07 25.43 15.18
C LYS A 37 22.17 26.06 13.78
N ALA A 38 21.07 26.10 13.04
CA ALA A 38 21.03 26.76 11.72
C ALA A 38 21.11 28.29 11.83
N ASN A 39 20.63 28.87 12.94
CA ASN A 39 20.64 30.31 13.16
C ASN A 39 21.91 30.83 13.88
N SER A 40 22.77 29.93 14.38
CA SER A 40 24.08 30.32 14.90
C SER A 40 25.11 30.31 13.76
N GLN A 41 25.42 31.48 13.20
CA GLN A 41 26.59 31.65 12.35
C GLN A 41 27.86 31.30 13.16
N PRO A 42 28.82 30.56 12.59
CA PRO A 42 30.06 30.23 13.28
C PRO A 42 31.01 31.43 13.25
N THR A 43 31.23 32.03 14.42
CA THR A 43 32.43 32.82 14.68
C THR A 43 33.58 31.84 14.92
N SER A 44 34.55 31.88 14.02
CA SER A 44 35.79 31.11 14.01
C SER A 44 36.67 31.38 15.23
N SER A 45 36.96 30.34 16.00
CA SER A 45 38.27 30.01 16.60
C SER A 45 38.04 29.02 17.74
N ASP A 46 38.39 27.74 17.55
CA ASP A 46 39.56 27.16 18.22
C ASP A 46 39.58 25.64 18.08
N SER A 47 40.78 25.13 17.84
CA SER A 47 41.12 23.72 17.73
C SER A 47 41.08 23.02 19.09
N GLY A 48 40.31 21.94 19.21
CA GLY A 48 40.23 21.14 20.43
C GLY A 48 39.94 19.66 20.15
N THR A 49 41.00 18.87 20.23
CA THR A 49 41.15 17.42 20.42
C THR A 49 39.87 16.60 20.71
N ILE A 50 39.55 15.65 19.81
CA ILE A 50 38.49 14.65 20.01
C ILE A 50 39.08 13.43 20.74
N THR A 51 38.67 13.26 21.99
CA THR A 51 38.90 12.04 22.78
C THR A 51 37.77 11.03 22.55
N THR A 52 38.15 9.84 22.12
CA THR A 52 37.33 8.66 21.89
C THR A 52 36.68 8.16 23.19
N CYS A 53 35.38 7.84 23.16
CA CYS A 53 34.74 7.03 24.19
C CYS A 53 33.71 6.08 23.57
N CYS A 54 34.15 4.86 23.28
CA CYS A 54 33.30 3.71 22.95
C CYS A 54 32.69 3.15 24.23
N GLN A 55 31.37 3.23 24.37
CA GLN A 55 30.64 2.50 25.40
C GLN A 55 30.31 1.09 24.90
N LYS A 56 30.98 0.10 25.51
CA LYS A 56 30.68 -1.32 25.41
C LYS A 56 29.30 -1.61 26.00
N THR A 57 28.37 -2.10 25.17
CA THR A 57 27.16 -2.80 25.64
C THR A 57 27.47 -4.29 25.75
N LYS A 58 27.39 -4.81 26.99
CA LYS A 58 27.44 -6.25 27.29
C LYS A 58 26.08 -6.85 26.96
N TYR A 59 26.03 -7.74 25.96
CA TYR A 59 24.89 -8.62 25.76
C TYR A 59 25.15 -9.95 26.50
N LEU A 60 24.23 -10.29 27.40
CA LEU A 60 24.14 -11.60 28.03
C LEU A 60 23.75 -12.63 26.97
N ASN A 61 24.57 -13.67 26.85
CA ASN A 61 24.32 -14.86 26.07
C ASN A 61 23.67 -15.89 27.02
N THR A 62 22.42 -16.28 26.78
CA THR A 62 21.80 -17.44 27.43
C THR A 62 21.55 -18.49 26.37
N ASN A 63 22.37 -19.54 26.43
CA ASN A 63 22.21 -20.78 25.68
C ASN A 63 20.95 -21.51 26.16
N THR A 64 20.12 -21.93 25.20
CA THR A 64 19.12 -22.98 25.43
C THR A 64 19.29 -23.99 24.30
N GLU A 65 20.03 -25.05 24.60
CA GLU A 65 20.07 -26.29 23.83
C GLU A 65 18.78 -27.07 24.11
N ALA A 66 18.05 -27.45 23.06
CA ALA A 66 17.08 -28.54 23.13
C ALA A 66 16.88 -29.19 21.77
N ALA A 67 17.37 -30.43 21.69
CA ALA A 67 16.85 -31.58 20.92
C ALA A 67 16.37 -31.33 19.48
N VAL A 68 17.24 -31.65 18.51
CA VAL A 68 16.82 -31.99 17.14
C VAL A 68 16.94 -33.50 16.98
N ASP A 69 15.79 -34.16 16.88
CA ASP A 69 15.69 -35.57 16.52
C ASP A 69 16.21 -35.80 15.10
N ARG A 70 17.12 -36.78 14.99
CA ARG A 70 17.72 -37.23 13.74
C ARG A 70 16.72 -38.11 13.00
N ILE A 71 16.24 -37.64 11.85
CA ILE A 71 15.60 -38.50 10.85
C ILE A 71 16.72 -39.09 9.99
N ASN A 72 16.96 -40.40 10.16
CA ASN A 72 17.75 -41.20 9.22
C ASN A 72 16.97 -41.28 7.90
N ILE A 73 17.55 -40.73 6.84
CA ILE A 73 17.13 -41.01 5.46
C ILE A 73 18.13 -42.03 4.92
N GLU A 74 17.66 -43.24 4.68
CA GLU A 74 18.41 -44.28 3.99
C GLU A 74 18.61 -43.85 2.53
N GLU A 75 19.87 -43.67 2.15
CA GLU A 75 20.29 -43.49 0.76
C GLU A 75 20.11 -44.82 0.03
N THR A 76 19.04 -44.92 -0.76
CA THR A 76 18.90 -46.01 -1.73
C THR A 76 19.63 -45.61 -3.01
N GLU A 77 20.84 -46.15 -3.18
CA GLU A 77 21.57 -46.14 -4.44
C GLU A 77 20.74 -46.92 -5.48
N HIS A 78 20.28 -46.23 -6.52
CA HIS A 78 19.73 -46.87 -7.71
C HIS A 78 20.61 -46.55 -8.91
N ASP A 79 21.17 -47.63 -9.44
CA ASP A 79 22.11 -47.68 -10.54
C ASP A 79 21.58 -47.07 -11.84
N ASN A 80 22.56 -46.49 -12.53
CA ASN A 80 22.61 -46.12 -13.94
C ASN A 80 21.82 -47.05 -14.87
N VAL A 81 20.89 -46.45 -15.63
CA VAL A 81 20.55 -46.91 -16.98
C VAL A 81 20.73 -45.73 -17.92
N LEU A 82 21.78 -45.82 -18.74
CA LEU A 82 21.92 -45.11 -20.00
C LEU A 82 20.77 -45.58 -20.90
N ASP A 83 19.90 -44.67 -21.35
CA ASP A 83 19.15 -44.94 -22.57
C ASP A 83 18.74 -43.69 -23.33
N ASP A 84 19.05 -43.79 -24.62
CA ASP A 84 18.62 -43.11 -25.83
C ASP A 84 18.25 -41.63 -25.89
N HIS A 85 19.02 -41.01 -26.79
CA HIS A 85 18.85 -39.76 -27.51
C HIS A 85 17.52 -39.75 -28.29
N VAL A 86 16.40 -39.49 -27.62
CA VAL A 86 15.13 -39.17 -28.27
C VAL A 86 15.11 -37.68 -28.57
N ASP A 87 15.30 -37.32 -29.83
CA ASP A 87 14.94 -36.02 -30.40
C ASP A 87 13.45 -35.76 -30.12
N SER A 88 13.19 -35.22 -28.92
CA SER A 88 11.88 -34.78 -28.49
C SER A 88 11.60 -33.50 -29.26
N VAL A 89 10.94 -33.67 -30.41
CA VAL A 89 10.28 -32.60 -31.14
C VAL A 89 9.39 -31.87 -30.12
N GLU A 90 9.86 -30.73 -29.63
CA GLU A 90 9.05 -29.83 -28.80
C GLU A 90 7.78 -29.56 -29.62
N PRO A 91 6.59 -29.92 -29.10
CA PRO A 91 5.36 -29.61 -29.80
C PRO A 91 5.32 -28.10 -29.99
N GLU A 92 5.25 -27.65 -31.25
CA GLU A 92 4.98 -26.25 -31.58
C GLU A 92 3.76 -25.83 -30.76
N GLU A 93 3.99 -25.04 -29.71
CA GLU A 93 2.94 -24.46 -28.89
C GLU A 93 2.09 -23.63 -29.85
N VAL A 94 0.93 -24.17 -30.21
CA VAL A 94 -0.07 -23.47 -30.98
C VAL A 94 -0.35 -22.20 -30.20
N GLU A 95 0.03 -21.04 -30.76
CA GLU A 95 -0.32 -19.73 -30.24
C GLU A 95 -1.85 -19.63 -30.26
N GLU A 96 -2.48 -20.13 -29.20
CA GLU A 96 -3.83 -19.78 -28.86
C GLU A 96 -3.81 -18.26 -28.74
N ASN A 97 -4.47 -17.60 -29.69
CA ASN A 97 -4.76 -16.18 -29.60
C ASN A 97 -5.69 -16.02 -28.39
N GLU A 98 -5.10 -16.00 -27.19
CA GLU A 98 -5.74 -15.64 -25.95
C GLU A 98 -6.30 -14.24 -26.18
N VAL A 99 -7.59 -14.20 -26.51
CA VAL A 99 -8.36 -12.97 -26.52
C VAL A 99 -8.19 -12.43 -25.11
N GLU A 100 -7.36 -11.39 -24.94
CA GLU A 100 -7.12 -10.78 -23.64
C GLU A 100 -8.50 -10.39 -23.08
N ASP A 101 -9.06 -11.22 -22.20
CA ASP A 101 -10.36 -11.00 -21.62
C ASP A 101 -10.32 -9.63 -20.98
N PHE A 102 -11.05 -8.71 -21.59
CA PHE A 102 -10.99 -7.31 -21.27
C PHE A 102 -11.79 -7.12 -19.98
N ILE A 103 -11.19 -7.51 -18.85
CA ILE A 103 -11.79 -7.33 -17.53
C ILE A 103 -12.05 -5.83 -17.40
N THR A 104 -13.34 -5.49 -17.34
CA THR A 104 -13.80 -4.11 -17.35
C THR A 104 -13.52 -3.50 -15.98
N ASP A 105 -12.87 -2.32 -15.94
CA ASP A 105 -12.61 -1.55 -14.72
C ASP A 105 -13.90 -0.97 -14.08
N ILE A 106 -15.06 -1.41 -14.55
CA ILE A 106 -16.36 -0.94 -14.12
C ILE A 106 -16.83 -1.90 -13.04
N LEU A 107 -16.82 -1.43 -11.80
CA LEU A 107 -17.48 -2.15 -10.71
C LEU A 107 -18.95 -2.40 -11.08
N PRO A 108 -19.48 -3.61 -10.85
CA PRO A 108 -20.88 -3.89 -11.09
C PRO A 108 -21.76 -2.85 -10.38
N ARG A 109 -22.79 -2.35 -11.08
CA ARG A 109 -23.72 -1.39 -10.49
C ARG A 109 -24.39 -2.01 -9.27
N GLY A 110 -24.36 -1.30 -8.15
CA GLY A 110 -24.92 -1.80 -6.88
C GLY A 110 -24.01 -2.79 -6.13
N SER A 111 -22.79 -3.04 -6.60
CA SER A 111 -21.79 -3.75 -5.81
C SER A 111 -21.50 -3.03 -4.49
N TYR A 112 -21.06 -3.79 -3.49
CA TYR A 112 -20.71 -3.22 -2.19
C TYR A 112 -19.61 -2.15 -2.31
N LEU A 113 -18.59 -2.43 -3.12
CA LEU A 113 -17.48 -1.49 -3.36
C LEU A 113 -17.95 -0.20 -4.04
N ALA A 114 -18.88 -0.26 -4.99
CA ALA A 114 -19.46 0.94 -5.57
C ALA A 114 -20.13 1.83 -4.50
N SER A 115 -20.93 1.23 -3.62
CA SER A 115 -21.54 1.95 -2.47
C SER A 115 -20.49 2.52 -1.52
N TYR A 116 -19.42 1.77 -1.25
CA TYR A 116 -18.31 2.20 -0.39
C TYR A 116 -17.60 3.44 -0.97
N PHE A 117 -17.27 3.43 -2.26
CA PHE A 117 -16.65 4.58 -2.92
C PHE A 117 -17.60 5.79 -3.00
N GLU A 118 -18.89 5.57 -3.26
CA GLU A 118 -19.90 6.64 -3.24
C GLU A 118 -19.98 7.30 -1.85
N LYS A 119 -19.89 6.54 -0.76
CA LYS A 119 -19.85 7.09 0.61
C LYS A 119 -18.60 7.93 0.84
N ILE A 120 -17.43 7.48 0.36
CA ILE A 120 -16.18 8.24 0.45
C ILE A 120 -16.30 9.55 -0.34
N GLN A 121 -16.79 9.49 -1.58
CA GLN A 121 -17.00 10.68 -2.42
C GLN A 121 -18.01 11.65 -1.80
N ALA A 122 -19.11 11.15 -1.24
CA ALA A 122 -20.11 11.97 -0.57
C ALA A 122 -19.52 12.68 0.65
N ARG A 123 -18.74 11.97 1.48
CA ARG A 123 -18.03 12.55 2.62
C ARG A 123 -17.06 13.66 2.18
N LEU A 124 -16.18 13.36 1.21
CA LEU A 124 -15.19 14.31 0.71
C LEU A 124 -15.81 15.48 -0.07
N SER A 125 -17.06 15.37 -0.51
CA SER A 125 -17.79 16.51 -1.10
C SER A 125 -18.26 17.52 -0.04
N THR A 126 -18.38 17.08 1.22
CA THR A 126 -18.81 17.91 2.35
C THR A 126 -17.65 18.47 3.17
N GLU A 127 -16.50 17.78 3.13
CA GLU A 127 -15.28 18.20 3.81
C GLU A 127 -14.50 19.20 2.93
N GLU A 128 -14.10 20.35 3.49
CA GLU A 128 -13.17 21.27 2.80
C GLU A 128 -11.74 20.68 2.77
N TYR A 129 -11.39 19.95 3.84
CA TYR A 129 -10.09 19.33 4.02
C TYR A 129 -10.28 17.89 4.56
N PRO A 130 -9.69 16.88 3.93
CA PRO A 130 -9.86 15.49 4.37
C PRO A 130 -9.30 15.24 5.77
N SER A 131 -10.09 14.59 6.62
CA SER A 131 -9.64 14.22 7.97
C SER A 131 -8.40 13.31 7.98
N GLU A 132 -8.16 12.56 6.91
CA GLU A 132 -6.94 11.76 6.71
C GLU A 132 -5.68 12.64 6.71
N TYR A 133 -5.73 13.79 6.04
CA TYR A 133 -4.59 14.70 5.96
C TYR A 133 -4.34 15.38 7.30
N GLU A 134 -5.39 15.72 8.06
CA GLU A 134 -5.27 16.22 9.44
C GLU A 134 -4.57 15.20 10.36
N ARG A 135 -4.82 13.91 10.12
CA ARG A 135 -4.17 12.79 10.83
C ARG A 135 -2.76 12.50 10.33
N GLY A 136 -2.29 13.17 9.28
CA GLY A 136 -0.97 12.94 8.68
C GLY A 136 -0.88 11.62 7.92
N THR A 137 -1.96 11.19 7.27
CA THR A 137 -1.98 9.99 6.42
C THR A 137 -2.68 10.25 5.09
N PHE A 138 -2.25 9.58 4.04
CA PHE A 138 -2.97 9.56 2.76
C PHE A 138 -3.99 8.41 2.68
N TRP A 139 -4.07 7.56 3.69
CA TRP A 139 -4.81 6.31 3.59
C TRP A 139 -6.11 6.36 4.39
N ILE A 140 -7.21 6.04 3.71
CA ILE A 140 -8.47 5.65 4.36
C ILE A 140 -8.32 4.17 4.71
N GLU A 141 -7.99 3.92 5.97
CA GLU A 141 -7.81 2.57 6.49
C GLU A 141 -9.17 1.93 6.77
N PRO A 142 -9.41 0.69 6.28
CA PRO A 142 -10.59 -0.06 6.69
C PRO A 142 -10.47 -0.44 8.17
N MET A 143 -11.62 -0.76 8.79
CA MET A 143 -11.61 -1.30 10.13
C MET A 143 -10.96 -2.69 10.11
N MET A 144 -10.02 -2.97 11.02
CA MET A 144 -9.43 -4.30 11.11
C MET A 144 -10.51 -5.36 11.38
N SER A 145 -10.41 -6.52 10.73
CA SER A 145 -11.40 -7.61 10.77
C SER A 145 -11.79 -7.98 12.20
N TYR A 146 -10.82 -8.03 13.12
CA TYR A 146 -11.06 -8.27 14.55
C TYR A 146 -12.09 -7.30 15.15
N PHE A 147 -11.98 -5.99 14.86
CA PHE A 147 -12.89 -4.98 15.40
C PHE A 147 -14.25 -4.98 14.69
N ILE A 148 -14.28 -5.31 13.40
CA ILE A 148 -15.55 -5.51 12.65
C ILE A 148 -16.38 -6.57 13.37
N HIS A 149 -15.77 -7.71 13.68
CA HIS A 149 -16.44 -8.80 14.38
C HIS A 149 -16.83 -8.45 15.81
N LYS A 150 -15.91 -7.84 16.57
CA LYS A 150 -16.17 -7.45 17.96
C LYS A 150 -17.38 -6.51 18.09
N ASN A 151 -17.59 -5.67 17.08
CA ASN A 151 -18.65 -4.68 17.05
C ASN A 151 -19.91 -5.16 16.32
N ASN A 152 -20.00 -6.45 15.96
CA ASN A 152 -21.10 -7.04 15.18
C ASN A 152 -21.43 -6.24 13.91
N LYS A 153 -20.40 -5.77 13.21
CA LYS A 153 -20.53 -5.11 11.91
C LYS A 153 -20.84 -6.13 10.81
N LYS A 154 -21.23 -5.64 9.65
CA LYS A 154 -21.63 -6.53 8.55
C LYS A 154 -20.39 -7.20 7.94
N ILE A 155 -20.57 -8.39 7.36
CA ILE A 155 -19.47 -9.13 6.73
C ILE A 155 -18.81 -8.32 5.62
N GLU A 156 -19.58 -7.51 4.90
CA GLU A 156 -19.07 -6.75 3.78
C GLU A 156 -18.09 -5.66 4.21
N ASP A 157 -18.15 -5.22 5.47
CA ASP A 157 -17.17 -4.28 6.01
C ASP A 157 -15.75 -4.88 6.06
N ILE A 158 -15.61 -6.22 6.02
CA ILE A 158 -14.32 -6.94 5.93
C ILE A 158 -13.74 -6.82 4.52
N TYR A 159 -14.60 -6.68 3.51
CA TYR A 159 -14.19 -6.53 2.11
C TYR A 159 -13.80 -5.09 1.76
N GLN A 160 -13.82 -4.17 2.72
CA GLN A 160 -13.42 -2.78 2.47
C GLN A 160 -11.94 -2.72 2.10
N LEU A 161 -11.67 -2.19 0.90
CA LEU A 161 -10.32 -1.96 0.43
C LEU A 161 -9.72 -0.74 1.13
N ARG A 162 -8.41 -0.81 1.34
CA ARG A 162 -7.61 0.36 1.73
C ARG A 162 -7.56 1.34 0.57
N VAL A 163 -7.91 2.60 0.82
CA VAL A 163 -8.01 3.64 -0.23
C VAL A 163 -6.91 4.68 -0.06
N PHE A 164 -6.10 4.89 -1.09
CA PHE A 164 -5.17 6.00 -1.14
C PHE A 164 -5.89 7.27 -1.61
N LEU A 165 -5.89 8.30 -0.77
CA LEU A 165 -6.51 9.59 -1.01
C LEU A 165 -5.50 10.58 -1.60
N TRP A 166 -5.71 10.93 -2.86
CA TRP A 166 -4.83 11.82 -3.60
C TRP A 166 -5.55 13.07 -4.11
N ILE A 167 -5.30 14.21 -3.45
CA ILE A 167 -5.87 15.51 -3.85
C ILE A 167 -4.73 16.53 -4.00
N PRO A 168 -4.07 16.60 -5.18
CA PRO A 168 -2.86 17.41 -5.41
C PRO A 168 -2.93 18.86 -4.91
N HIS A 169 -4.04 19.55 -5.18
CA HIS A 169 -4.19 20.96 -4.82
C HIS A 169 -4.34 21.22 -3.31
N LEU A 170 -4.44 20.19 -2.48
CA LEU A 170 -4.40 20.33 -1.02
C LEU A 170 -3.01 20.04 -0.44
N LEU A 171 -2.05 19.64 -1.28
CA LEU A 171 -0.68 19.30 -0.91
C LEU A 171 0.33 20.42 -1.22
N ILE A 172 -0.16 21.56 -1.71
CA ILE A 172 0.64 22.76 -2.02
C ILE A 172 0.06 23.94 -1.22
N ASP A 173 0.93 24.78 -0.67
CA ASP A 173 0.55 25.99 0.08
C ASP A 173 -0.33 26.96 -0.73
N GLU A 174 -0.04 27.08 -2.03
CA GLU A 174 -0.77 27.93 -2.98
C GLU A 174 -2.11 27.31 -3.44
N LYS A 175 -2.44 26.12 -2.93
CA LYS A 175 -3.61 25.33 -3.31
C LYS A 175 -3.73 25.14 -4.83
N LEU A 176 -4.90 25.47 -5.40
CA LEU A 176 -5.15 25.40 -6.84
C LEU A 176 -4.34 26.42 -7.66
N ALA A 177 -3.86 27.50 -7.04
CA ALA A 177 -3.08 28.51 -7.75
C ALA A 177 -1.69 28.00 -8.15
N GLY A 178 -1.15 27.02 -7.41
CA GLY A 178 0.13 26.38 -7.70
C GLY A 178 0.06 25.31 -8.81
N LEU A 179 -1.13 25.02 -9.36
CA LEU A 179 -1.31 24.05 -10.44
C LEU A 179 -1.70 24.73 -11.76
N CYS A 180 -1.01 24.33 -12.82
CA CYS A 180 -1.18 24.82 -14.18
C CYS A 180 -1.57 23.70 -15.14
N CYS A 181 -2.23 24.08 -16.23
CA CYS A 181 -2.59 23.17 -17.30
C CYS A 181 -1.33 22.69 -18.03
N PRO A 182 -1.02 21.38 -18.05
CA PRO A 182 0.19 20.86 -18.70
C PRO A 182 0.32 21.10 -20.21
N THR A 183 -0.73 21.57 -20.87
CA THR A 183 -0.73 21.84 -22.32
C THR A 183 -0.53 23.31 -22.66
N CYS A 184 -0.93 24.24 -21.80
CA CYS A 184 -0.99 25.66 -22.14
C CYS A 184 -0.72 26.60 -20.95
N ASP A 185 -0.25 26.04 -19.83
CA ASP A 185 0.13 26.70 -18.57
C ASP A 185 -0.94 27.62 -17.94
N SER A 186 -2.17 27.55 -18.45
CA SER A 186 -3.31 28.30 -17.92
C SER A 186 -3.82 27.71 -16.61
N LYS A 187 -4.53 28.51 -15.81
CA LYS A 187 -5.16 28.07 -14.56
C LYS A 187 -6.10 26.89 -14.79
N ILE A 188 -6.16 25.99 -13.81
CA ILE A 188 -7.08 24.86 -13.79
C ILE A 188 -8.11 25.00 -12.68
N GLU A 189 -9.30 24.46 -12.90
CA GLU A 189 -10.36 24.34 -11.90
C GLU A 189 -10.63 22.88 -11.58
N THR A 190 -11.22 22.61 -10.43
CA THR A 190 -11.70 21.28 -10.06
C THR A 190 -13.00 20.95 -10.77
N LYS A 191 -13.04 19.84 -11.51
CA LYS A 191 -14.23 19.33 -12.22
C LYS A 191 -15.02 18.31 -11.36
N GLY A 192 -14.64 18.12 -10.10
CA GLY A 192 -15.22 17.16 -9.18
C GLY A 192 -14.74 15.73 -9.41
N TYR A 193 -15.57 14.78 -8.99
CA TYR A 193 -15.19 13.37 -8.86
C TYR A 193 -15.36 12.55 -10.14
N ASN A 194 -14.47 11.58 -10.38
CA ASN A 194 -14.67 10.56 -11.41
C ASN A 194 -15.90 9.69 -11.07
N LYS A 195 -16.92 9.71 -11.93
CA LYS A 195 -18.12 8.86 -11.78
C LYS A 195 -17.96 7.50 -12.47
N LEU A 196 -17.23 7.44 -13.57
CA LEU A 196 -17.04 6.25 -14.40
C LEU A 196 -15.61 6.28 -14.98
N PRO A 197 -14.75 5.33 -14.60
CA PRO A 197 -14.94 4.36 -13.50
C PRO A 197 -15.07 5.07 -12.13
N HIS A 198 -15.91 4.54 -11.22
CA HIS A 198 -16.16 5.09 -9.86
C HIS A 198 -14.88 5.26 -9.05
N ALA A 199 -14.01 4.28 -9.18
CA ALA A 199 -12.65 4.29 -8.68
C ALA A 199 -11.83 3.44 -9.65
N ARG A 200 -10.76 4.00 -10.21
CA ARG A 200 -9.68 3.16 -10.71
C ARG A 200 -9.08 2.50 -9.48
N ARG A 201 -8.53 1.28 -9.58
CA ARG A 201 -7.88 0.67 -8.40
C ARG A 201 -6.81 1.60 -7.78
N ILE A 202 -6.29 2.53 -8.59
CA ILE A 202 -5.66 3.78 -8.15
C ILE A 202 -6.76 4.81 -7.95
N VAL A 203 -7.25 4.95 -6.73
CA VAL A 203 -8.42 5.78 -6.46
C VAL A 203 -8.03 7.26 -6.59
N ASP A 204 -8.09 7.79 -7.81
CA ASP A 204 -8.07 9.23 -8.00
C ASP A 204 -9.50 9.74 -8.07
N LEU A 205 -9.82 10.44 -7.00
CA LEU A 205 -11.10 11.06 -6.83
C LEU A 205 -11.16 12.34 -7.67
N GLN A 206 -10.09 13.12 -7.84
CA GLN A 206 -10.20 14.48 -8.36
C GLN A 206 -9.86 14.62 -9.85
N ARG A 207 -10.75 15.29 -10.59
CA ARG A 207 -10.48 15.76 -11.95
C ARG A 207 -10.24 17.26 -12.00
N TYR A 208 -9.35 17.67 -12.89
CA TYR A 208 -9.06 19.07 -13.18
C TYR A 208 -9.48 19.41 -14.61
N ARG A 209 -9.89 20.65 -14.84
CA ARG A 209 -10.19 21.18 -16.16
C ARG A 209 -9.41 22.46 -16.39
N CYS A 210 -8.82 22.59 -17.57
CA CYS A 210 -8.20 23.86 -17.97
C CYS A 210 -9.26 24.94 -18.20
N LEU A 211 -9.07 26.12 -17.59
CA LEU A 211 -9.95 27.29 -17.75
C LEU A 211 -9.72 28.04 -19.07
N SER A 212 -8.63 27.76 -19.80
CA SER A 212 -8.37 28.41 -21.08
C SER A 212 -9.43 28.01 -22.11
N PRO A 213 -10.11 28.99 -22.76
CA PRO A 213 -11.18 28.73 -23.71
C PRO A 213 -10.71 27.96 -24.95
N ARG A 214 -9.40 28.03 -25.27
CA ARG A 214 -8.81 27.29 -26.41
C ARG A 214 -8.38 25.87 -26.05
N CYS A 215 -8.17 25.57 -24.77
CA CYS A 215 -7.65 24.26 -24.34
C CYS A 215 -8.79 23.33 -23.94
N GLY A 216 -9.58 23.70 -22.93
CA GLY A 216 -10.70 22.90 -22.41
C GLY A 216 -10.38 21.47 -21.95
N LYS A 217 -9.12 21.04 -22.00
CA LYS A 217 -8.69 19.67 -21.65
C LYS A 217 -8.92 19.39 -20.17
N ALA A 218 -9.22 18.13 -19.86
CA ALA A 218 -9.34 17.63 -18.51
C ALA A 218 -8.16 16.73 -18.17
N PHE A 219 -7.70 16.81 -16.94
CA PHE A 219 -6.58 16.03 -16.40
C PHE A 219 -7.04 15.32 -15.13
N ASN A 220 -6.42 14.18 -14.83
CA ASN A 220 -6.62 13.52 -13.55
C ASN A 220 -5.52 13.98 -12.58
N GLY A 221 -5.82 14.04 -11.28
CA GLY A 221 -4.84 14.37 -10.25
C GLY A 221 -3.66 13.40 -10.17
N HIS A 222 -3.86 12.16 -10.59
CA HIS A 222 -2.78 11.17 -10.71
C HIS A 222 -1.98 11.29 -12.01
N SER A 223 -2.31 12.18 -12.96
CA SER A 223 -1.50 12.25 -14.19
C SER A 223 -0.07 12.72 -13.89
N ASP A 224 0.93 12.09 -14.53
CA ASP A 224 2.35 12.41 -14.31
C ASP A 224 2.66 13.91 -14.48
N SER A 225 1.93 14.57 -15.39
CA SER A 225 2.05 15.99 -15.64
C SER A 225 1.49 16.90 -14.55
N ILE A 226 0.57 16.40 -13.72
CA ILE A 226 0.08 17.09 -12.52
C ILE A 226 0.97 16.74 -11.32
N ILE A 227 1.35 15.46 -11.17
CA ILE A 227 2.24 15.02 -10.09
C ILE A 227 3.59 15.74 -10.17
N SER A 228 4.16 15.90 -11.36
CA SER A 228 5.44 16.61 -11.55
C SER A 228 5.43 18.09 -11.19
N GLN A 229 4.25 18.71 -11.01
CA GLN A 229 4.10 20.09 -10.54
C GLN A 229 4.11 20.20 -9.00
N LEU A 230 3.92 19.09 -8.28
CA LEU A 230 3.98 19.08 -6.82
C LEU A 230 5.42 19.27 -6.34
N PRO A 231 5.64 19.68 -5.07
CA PRO A 231 6.95 19.54 -4.44
C PRO A 231 7.42 18.09 -4.44
N TYR A 232 8.73 17.87 -4.36
CA TYR A 232 9.30 16.52 -4.49
C TYR A 232 8.84 15.58 -3.37
N GLU A 233 8.62 16.10 -2.17
CA GLU A 233 8.23 15.33 -0.99
C GLU A 233 6.87 14.63 -1.19
N PRO A 234 5.76 15.31 -1.55
CA PRO A 234 4.52 14.63 -1.93
C PRO A 234 4.65 13.67 -3.11
N GLN A 235 5.46 13.98 -4.13
CA GLN A 235 5.63 13.08 -5.29
C GLN A 235 6.17 11.72 -4.86
N MET A 236 7.08 11.69 -3.88
CA MET A 236 7.67 10.46 -3.37
C MET A 236 6.66 9.61 -2.60
N GLU A 237 5.69 10.24 -1.93
CA GLU A 237 4.62 9.56 -1.19
C GLU A 237 3.55 8.92 -2.08
N PHE A 238 3.48 9.28 -3.37
CA PHE A 238 2.54 8.65 -4.29
C PHE A 238 2.85 7.14 -4.43
N PRO A 239 1.93 6.21 -4.09
CA PRO A 239 2.28 4.83 -3.81
C PRO A 239 2.35 3.95 -5.06
N ALA A 240 2.05 4.48 -6.24
CA ALA A 240 1.89 3.70 -7.47
C ALA A 240 2.79 4.21 -8.61
N VAL A 241 3.24 3.28 -9.45
CA VAL A 241 3.79 3.57 -10.77
C VAL A 241 2.67 3.42 -11.78
N LEU A 242 2.40 4.47 -12.53
CA LEU A 242 1.30 4.52 -13.49
C LEU A 242 1.79 4.09 -14.87
N THR A 243 0.95 3.34 -15.56
CA THR A 243 1.15 2.93 -16.96
C THR A 243 -0.09 3.30 -17.76
N HIS A 244 0.01 3.24 -19.09
CA HIS A 244 -1.14 3.47 -19.96
C HIS A 244 -2.31 2.52 -19.68
N LYS A 245 -2.00 1.27 -19.28
CA LYS A 245 -2.98 0.21 -19.02
C LYS A 245 -3.31 0.07 -17.54
N GLY A 246 -2.58 0.74 -16.64
CA GLY A 246 -2.60 0.37 -15.24
C GLY A 246 -1.86 1.26 -14.26
N GLY A 247 -1.77 0.78 -13.04
CA GLY A 247 -0.64 1.14 -12.21
C GLY A 247 -0.32 0.03 -11.25
N VAL A 248 0.90 -0.01 -10.78
CA VAL A 248 1.34 -1.02 -9.84
C VAL A 248 1.76 -0.30 -8.58
N SER A 249 1.51 -0.85 -7.40
CA SER A 249 2.15 -0.28 -6.21
C SER A 249 3.66 -0.26 -6.41
N LYS A 250 4.33 0.79 -5.94
CA LYS A 250 5.80 0.91 -5.98
C LYS A 250 6.43 -0.34 -5.37
N THR A 251 5.90 -0.85 -4.26
CA THR A 251 6.32 -2.11 -3.62
C THR A 251 6.29 -3.30 -4.56
N VAL A 252 5.22 -3.50 -5.34
CA VAL A 252 5.15 -4.61 -6.30
C VAL A 252 6.10 -4.37 -7.48
N GLY A 253 6.26 -3.14 -7.95
CA GLY A 253 7.26 -2.79 -8.96
C GLY A 253 8.70 -3.04 -8.49
N ASP A 254 8.98 -2.71 -7.22
CA ASP A 254 10.26 -2.94 -6.57
C ASP A 254 10.54 -4.42 -6.33
N LEU A 255 9.50 -5.23 -6.10
CA LEU A 255 9.59 -6.69 -6.01
C LEU A 255 9.76 -7.36 -7.39
N LEU A 256 9.12 -6.81 -8.43
CA LEU A 256 9.19 -7.35 -9.79
C LEU A 256 10.63 -7.38 -10.31
N ARG A 257 11.41 -6.33 -10.03
CA ARG A 257 12.81 -6.21 -10.49
C ARG A 257 13.72 -7.35 -10.01
N PRO A 258 13.89 -7.63 -8.70
CA PRO A 258 14.71 -8.73 -8.24
C PRO A 258 14.15 -10.09 -8.68
N CYS A 259 12.83 -10.26 -8.81
CA CYS A 259 12.26 -11.48 -9.37
C CYS A 259 12.78 -11.74 -10.79
N ILE A 260 12.72 -10.74 -11.67
CA ILE A 260 13.19 -10.86 -13.06
C ILE A 260 14.70 -11.10 -13.12
N GLN A 261 15.48 -10.42 -12.26
CA GLN A 261 16.93 -10.64 -12.15
C GLN A 261 17.29 -12.06 -11.71
N ASN A 262 16.39 -12.75 -11.00
CA ASN A 262 16.53 -14.15 -10.58
C ASN A 262 15.74 -15.10 -11.48
N SER A 263 15.57 -14.76 -12.76
CA SER A 263 14.91 -15.59 -13.77
C SER A 263 13.45 -15.96 -13.46
N VAL A 264 12.77 -15.18 -12.61
CA VAL A 264 11.32 -15.29 -12.42
C VAL A 264 10.64 -14.44 -13.49
N GLY A 265 10.25 -15.10 -14.59
CA GLY A 265 9.54 -14.44 -15.68
C GLY A 265 8.17 -13.88 -15.27
N PRO A 266 7.58 -12.94 -16.05
CA PRO A 266 6.31 -12.29 -15.73
C PRO A 266 5.16 -13.25 -15.40
N LYS A 267 5.01 -14.35 -16.14
CA LYS A 267 3.98 -15.39 -15.89
C LYS A 267 4.13 -16.05 -14.53
N ARG A 268 5.36 -16.37 -14.13
CA ARG A 268 5.64 -16.96 -12.80
C ARG A 268 5.42 -15.92 -11.70
N PHE A 269 5.79 -14.67 -11.95
CA PHE A 269 5.54 -13.58 -11.00
C PHE A 269 4.04 -13.32 -10.78
N GLN A 270 3.24 -13.30 -11.86
CA GLN A 270 1.79 -13.21 -11.76
C GLN A 270 1.21 -14.33 -10.90
N LYS A 271 1.63 -15.59 -11.11
CA LYS A 271 1.20 -16.72 -10.28
C LYS A 271 1.55 -16.52 -8.81
N ILE A 272 2.75 -16.05 -8.51
CA ILE A 272 3.15 -15.73 -7.12
C ILE A 272 2.20 -14.70 -6.52
N LEU A 273 1.86 -13.64 -7.26
CA LEU A 273 0.91 -12.64 -6.78
C LEU A 273 -0.48 -13.23 -6.57
N LEU A 274 -1.00 -14.03 -7.51
CA LEU A 274 -2.27 -14.73 -7.34
C LEU A 274 -2.30 -15.56 -6.04
N GLU A 275 -1.27 -16.37 -5.79
CA GLU A 275 -1.15 -17.14 -4.55
C GLU A 275 -1.15 -16.25 -3.31
N LEU A 276 -0.46 -15.10 -3.35
CA LEU A 276 -0.46 -14.15 -2.23
C LEU A 276 -1.84 -13.55 -1.96
N HIS A 277 -2.60 -13.25 -3.02
CA HIS A 277 -3.98 -12.78 -2.93
C HIS A 277 -4.90 -13.85 -2.33
N HIS A 278 -4.77 -15.11 -2.75
CA HIS A 278 -5.47 -16.25 -2.14
C HIS A 278 -5.14 -16.40 -0.65
N ILE A 279 -3.85 -16.37 -0.28
CA ILE A 279 -3.41 -16.45 1.13
C ILE A 279 -4.03 -15.33 1.97
N HIS A 280 -4.10 -14.11 1.45
CA HIS A 280 -4.71 -13.00 2.16
C HIS A 280 -6.22 -13.21 2.34
N HIS A 281 -6.92 -13.63 1.29
CA HIS A 281 -8.35 -13.95 1.34
C HIS A 281 -8.66 -15.08 2.34
N ASP A 282 -7.92 -16.19 2.30
CA ASP A 282 -8.06 -17.32 3.23
C ASP A 282 -7.85 -16.89 4.69
N ARG A 283 -6.91 -15.97 4.94
CA ARG A 283 -6.68 -15.42 6.29
C ARG A 283 -7.87 -14.60 6.78
N LEU A 284 -8.48 -13.79 5.91
CA LEU A 284 -9.68 -13.03 6.25
C LEU A 284 -10.87 -13.95 6.49
N GLU A 285 -11.05 -14.98 5.66
CA GLU A 285 -12.09 -16.00 5.85
C GLU A 285 -11.90 -16.74 7.18
N LEU A 286 -10.68 -17.18 7.49
CA LEU A 286 -10.38 -17.86 8.75
C LEU A 286 -10.69 -16.95 9.96
N GLN A 287 -10.32 -15.68 9.90
CA GLN A 287 -10.66 -14.70 10.95
C GLN A 287 -12.18 -14.54 11.12
N TYR A 288 -12.92 -14.52 10.01
CA TYR A 288 -14.39 -14.51 10.00
C TYR A 288 -14.96 -15.76 10.66
N LEU A 289 -14.51 -16.95 10.27
CA LEU A 289 -14.97 -18.23 10.80
C LEU A 289 -14.69 -18.39 12.30
N ILE A 290 -13.48 -18.02 12.75
CA ILE A 290 -13.14 -18.04 14.18
C ILE A 290 -14.05 -17.10 14.98
N SER A 291 -14.31 -15.91 14.45
CA SER A 291 -15.13 -14.90 15.13
C SER A 291 -16.61 -15.30 15.18
N THR A 292 -17.16 -15.84 14.09
CA THR A 292 -18.52 -16.36 14.06
C THR A 292 -18.70 -17.56 14.98
N PHE A 293 -17.72 -18.47 15.03
CA PHE A 293 -17.73 -19.62 15.96
C PHE A 293 -17.68 -19.17 17.42
N ARG A 294 -16.82 -18.21 17.76
CA ARG A 294 -16.73 -17.65 19.11
C ARG A 294 -18.03 -17.01 19.56
N ASN A 295 -18.69 -16.26 18.68
CA ASN A 295 -19.98 -15.62 18.98
C ASN A 295 -21.11 -16.66 19.18
N ARG A 296 -21.00 -17.82 18.51
CA ARG A 296 -21.95 -18.93 18.64
C ARG A 296 -21.78 -19.76 19.90
N ASN A 297 -20.59 -19.81 20.49
CA ASN A 297 -20.38 -20.61 21.70
C ASN A 297 -20.81 -19.89 22.99
N GLY A 298 -21.36 -18.68 22.90
CA GLY A 298 -22.01 -17.98 24.01
C GLY A 298 -23.49 -18.31 24.18
N VAL A 299 -24.10 -17.82 25.27
CA VAL A 299 -25.55 -17.94 25.57
C VAL A 299 -26.43 -17.41 24.41
N ALA A 300 -25.87 -16.54 23.56
CA ALA A 300 -26.51 -16.04 22.34
C ALA A 300 -26.90 -17.14 21.32
N ARG A 301 -26.33 -18.35 21.40
CA ARG A 301 -26.64 -19.49 20.51
C ARG A 301 -28.11 -19.85 20.48
N TYR A 302 -28.80 -19.68 21.61
CA TYR A 302 -30.22 -20.02 21.72
C TYR A 302 -31.12 -19.04 20.97
N PHE A 303 -30.65 -17.82 20.71
CA PHE A 303 -31.44 -16.75 20.12
C PHE A 303 -31.14 -16.50 18.63
N SER A 304 -29.96 -16.88 18.14
CA SER A 304 -29.60 -16.74 16.72
C SER A 304 -29.79 -18.06 15.97
N ARG A 305 -30.94 -18.21 15.32
CA ARG A 305 -31.27 -19.36 14.45
C ARG A 305 -30.72 -19.28 13.02
N SER A 306 -30.15 -18.15 12.61
CA SER A 306 -29.58 -18.01 11.27
C SER A 306 -28.25 -18.75 11.13
N SER A 307 -28.09 -19.49 10.03
CA SER A 307 -26.79 -19.94 9.55
C SER A 307 -25.86 -18.73 9.37
N PRO A 308 -24.54 -18.86 9.57
CA PRO A 308 -23.64 -17.76 9.25
C PRO A 308 -23.79 -17.48 7.76
N GLU A 309 -23.61 -16.23 7.39
CA GLU A 309 -23.44 -15.88 5.98
C GLU A 309 -22.17 -16.55 5.45
N LEU A 310 -22.19 -17.00 4.20
CA LEU A 310 -20.99 -17.56 3.58
C LEU A 310 -20.01 -16.43 3.26
N PHE A 311 -18.73 -16.68 3.50
CA PHE A 311 -17.69 -15.76 3.07
C PHE A 311 -17.65 -15.73 1.54
N SER A 312 -17.44 -14.55 0.98
CA SER A 312 -17.45 -14.37 -0.47
C SER A 312 -16.29 -15.11 -1.12
N SER A 313 -16.49 -15.70 -2.30
CA SER A 313 -15.38 -16.20 -3.10
C SER A 313 -14.49 -15.04 -3.57
N LEU A 314 -13.19 -15.33 -3.77
CA LEU A 314 -12.21 -14.35 -4.25
C LEU A 314 -12.66 -13.65 -5.55
N GLU A 315 -13.25 -14.42 -6.46
CA GLU A 315 -13.67 -13.99 -7.79
C GLU A 315 -15.00 -13.21 -7.80
N ASN A 316 -15.68 -13.10 -6.67
CA ASN A 316 -16.97 -12.42 -6.62
C ASN A 316 -16.82 -10.90 -6.77
N GLN A 317 -17.03 -10.42 -8.00
CA GLN A 317 -16.95 -9.01 -8.37
C GLN A 317 -17.94 -8.09 -7.64
N ASN A 318 -19.02 -8.64 -7.07
CA ASN A 318 -20.02 -7.83 -6.35
C ASN A 318 -19.61 -7.53 -4.90
N GLN A 319 -18.64 -8.27 -4.37
CA GLN A 319 -18.21 -8.22 -2.96
C GLN A 319 -16.71 -7.96 -2.86
N TYR A 320 -15.89 -9.01 -2.82
CA TYR A 320 -14.44 -8.89 -2.59
C TYR A 320 -13.70 -8.28 -3.81
N ALA A 321 -14.09 -8.71 -5.02
CA ALA A 321 -13.64 -8.15 -6.29
C ALA A 321 -12.11 -7.98 -6.44
N ASP A 322 -11.34 -8.98 -6.01
CA ASP A 322 -9.88 -8.93 -6.17
C ASP A 322 -9.48 -8.97 -7.64
N TYR A 323 -8.23 -8.58 -7.94
CA TYR A 323 -7.62 -8.94 -9.22
C TYR A 323 -6.12 -8.75 -9.24
N VAL A 324 -5.52 -9.63 -10.04
CA VAL A 324 -4.11 -9.64 -10.38
C VAL A 324 -4.00 -9.41 -11.88
N PRO A 325 -3.15 -8.47 -12.34
CA PRO A 325 -2.94 -8.26 -13.77
C PRO A 325 -2.41 -9.49 -14.48
N THR A 326 -2.58 -9.50 -15.80
CA THR A 326 -2.03 -10.54 -16.68
C THR A 326 -0.50 -10.50 -16.71
N ASP A 327 0.12 -11.60 -17.10
CA ASP A 327 1.56 -11.66 -17.35
C ASP A 327 2.00 -10.69 -18.46
N THR A 328 1.18 -10.49 -19.50
CA THR A 328 1.41 -9.46 -20.54
C THR A 328 1.50 -8.06 -19.96
N TYR A 329 0.70 -7.75 -18.93
CA TYR A 329 0.81 -6.48 -18.21
C TYR A 329 2.16 -6.35 -17.51
N PHE A 330 2.60 -7.38 -16.78
CA PHE A 330 3.90 -7.37 -16.09
C PHE A 330 5.08 -7.30 -17.06
N ARG A 331 4.96 -7.94 -18.23
CA ARG A 331 5.95 -7.82 -19.31
C ARG A 331 6.08 -6.37 -19.78
N THR A 332 4.96 -5.72 -20.04
CA THR A 332 4.92 -4.30 -20.45
C THR A 332 5.47 -3.38 -19.36
N LEU A 333 5.07 -3.62 -18.11
CA LEU A 333 5.53 -2.87 -16.94
C LEU A 333 7.04 -2.97 -16.76
N THR A 334 7.62 -4.16 -16.95
CA THR A 334 9.07 -4.37 -16.88
C THR A 334 9.81 -3.45 -17.84
N LEU A 335 9.35 -3.39 -19.09
CA LEU A 335 9.94 -2.52 -20.12
C LEU A 335 9.81 -1.04 -19.73
N SER A 336 8.65 -0.63 -19.19
CA SER A 336 8.46 0.75 -18.71
C SER A 336 9.36 1.09 -17.51
N LEU A 337 9.58 0.15 -16.59
CA LEU A 337 10.43 0.35 -15.42
C LEU A 337 11.93 0.43 -15.77
N SER A 338 12.38 -0.31 -16.80
CA SER A 338 13.75 -0.15 -17.31
C SER A 338 13.98 1.24 -17.88
N ASP A 339 12.99 1.80 -18.59
CA ASP A 339 13.09 3.14 -19.18
C ASP A 339 13.15 4.24 -18.10
N ILE A 340 12.39 4.09 -17.01
CA ILE A 340 12.39 5.04 -15.89
C ILE A 340 13.76 5.06 -15.19
N THR A 341 14.38 3.89 -15.02
CA THR A 341 15.68 3.77 -14.34
C THR A 341 16.80 4.45 -15.13
N LEU A 342 16.71 4.44 -16.46
CA LEU A 342 17.66 5.13 -17.34
C LEU A 342 17.44 6.65 -17.40
N ARG A 343 16.25 7.12 -17.00
CA ARG A 343 15.85 8.52 -17.05
C ARG A 343 16.05 9.30 -15.76
N VAL A 344 16.64 8.72 -14.70
CA VAL A 344 17.07 9.51 -13.53
C VAL A 344 17.99 10.60 -14.08
N PRO A 345 17.50 11.85 -14.24
CA PRO A 345 18.24 12.88 -14.91
C PRO A 345 19.46 13.08 -14.04
N GLY A 346 20.63 13.13 -14.66
CA GLY A 346 21.86 13.39 -13.96
C GLY A 346 21.65 14.50 -12.95
N GLN A 347 21.55 14.11 -11.68
CA GLN A 347 22.31 14.76 -10.65
C GLN A 347 23.76 14.71 -11.13
N ARG A 348 24.08 15.66 -12.02
CA ARG A 348 25.35 16.34 -12.08
C ARG A 348 25.47 16.99 -10.70
N ILE A 349 25.75 16.17 -9.69
CA ILE A 349 26.49 16.64 -8.53
C ILE A 349 27.81 17.04 -9.18
N GLU A 350 27.95 18.34 -9.46
CA GLU A 350 29.25 18.92 -9.75
C GLU A 350 30.19 18.37 -8.69
N LYS A 351 31.21 17.65 -9.18
CA LYS A 351 32.20 16.97 -8.37
C LYS A 351 33.10 18.01 -7.71
N ASP A 352 32.56 18.80 -6.80
CA ASP A 352 33.37 19.58 -5.89
C ASP A 352 33.70 18.69 -4.69
N GLY A 353 34.70 17.83 -4.91
CA GLY A 353 35.71 17.51 -3.91
C GLY A 353 35.32 16.80 -2.61
N LEU A 354 34.16 16.16 -2.48
CA LEU A 354 33.91 15.23 -1.37
C LEU A 354 33.53 13.84 -1.87
N GLU A 355 34.37 12.86 -1.50
CA GLU A 355 34.15 11.43 -1.67
C GLU A 355 32.76 11.03 -1.19
N THR A 356 31.85 10.84 -2.14
CA THR A 356 30.52 10.33 -1.87
C THR A 356 30.59 8.81 -1.91
N HIS A 357 30.45 8.21 -0.73
CA HIS A 357 30.11 6.81 -0.56
C HIS A 357 28.96 6.45 -1.51
N ARG A 358 29.23 5.55 -2.46
CA ARG A 358 28.19 4.84 -3.21
C ARG A 358 27.31 4.09 -2.21
N PHE A 359 26.14 4.64 -1.89
CA PHE A 359 25.03 3.87 -1.33
C PHE A 359 24.51 2.92 -2.41
N SER A 360 25.26 1.85 -2.68
CA SER A 360 24.70 0.66 -3.28
C SER A 360 23.85 0.01 -2.20
N LEU A 361 22.53 0.21 -2.25
CA LEU A 361 21.58 -0.61 -1.52
C LEU A 361 21.56 -2.01 -2.16
N LEU A 362 22.65 -2.75 -2.02
CA LEU A 362 22.64 -4.20 -2.06
C LEU A 362 22.00 -4.67 -0.76
N LEU A 363 20.67 -4.53 -0.66
CA LEU A 363 19.92 -5.31 0.30
C LEU A 363 20.11 -6.77 -0.10
N SER A 364 20.79 -7.55 0.75
CA SER A 364 20.94 -8.98 0.51
C SER A 364 19.55 -9.58 0.32
N SER A 365 19.40 -10.57 -0.55
CA SER A 365 18.11 -11.19 -0.90
C SER A 365 17.30 -11.63 0.34
N LYS A 366 17.98 -11.91 1.46
CA LYS A 366 17.35 -12.22 2.76
C LYS A 366 16.68 -11.01 3.42
N GLN A 367 17.25 -9.81 3.32
CA GLN A 367 16.68 -8.57 3.88
C GLN A 367 15.39 -8.17 3.14
N ILE A 368 15.33 -8.41 1.82
CA ILE A 368 14.14 -8.13 0.99
C ILE A 368 12.98 -9.05 1.39
N ALA A 369 13.23 -10.32 1.70
CA ALA A 369 12.21 -11.26 2.13
C ALA A 369 11.57 -10.87 3.49
N TYR A 370 12.37 -10.44 4.47
CA TYR A 370 11.85 -10.04 5.78
C TYR A 370 11.11 -8.69 5.76
N THR A 371 11.57 -7.73 4.96
CA THR A 371 10.85 -6.45 4.78
C THR A 371 9.58 -6.65 3.97
N ALA A 372 9.64 -7.59 3.01
CA ALA A 372 8.50 -8.26 2.38
C ALA A 372 7.38 -8.51 3.41
N LEU A 373 7.69 -9.43 4.35
CA LEU A 373 6.76 -10.09 5.28
C LEU A 373 5.93 -9.15 6.17
N GLY A 374 6.41 -7.95 6.48
CA GLY A 374 5.68 -6.96 7.26
C GLY A 374 4.78 -6.01 6.44
N TYR A 375 4.96 -5.94 5.11
CA TYR A 375 4.27 -4.98 4.23
C TYR A 375 3.23 -5.63 3.29
N TRP A 376 3.06 -6.97 3.32
CA TRP A 376 2.17 -7.67 2.36
C TRP A 376 0.68 -7.34 2.53
N ASP A 377 0.24 -6.85 3.68
CA ASP A 377 -1.15 -6.37 3.86
C ASP A 377 -1.45 -5.12 2.99
N SER A 378 -0.47 -4.58 2.26
CA SER A 378 -0.58 -3.40 1.41
C SER A 378 -0.24 -3.64 -0.06
N ILE A 379 -0.11 -4.89 -0.51
CA ILE A 379 0.09 -5.18 -1.94
C ILE A 379 -1.23 -4.99 -2.66
N SER A 380 -1.39 -3.78 -3.19
CA SER A 380 -2.45 -3.46 -4.12
C SER A 380 -1.85 -3.32 -5.51
N ILE A 381 -2.44 -3.99 -6.48
CA ILE A 381 -2.09 -3.86 -7.89
C ILE A 381 -3.25 -3.19 -8.59
N PHE A 382 -2.94 -2.25 -9.48
CA PHE A 382 -3.92 -1.31 -9.97
C PHE A 382 -4.06 -1.32 -11.51
N ARG A 383 -5.21 -0.90 -12.03
CA ARG A 383 -5.47 -0.81 -13.49
C ARG A 383 -6.00 0.59 -13.87
N VAL A 384 -5.75 1.04 -15.10
CA VAL A 384 -5.99 2.38 -15.65
C VAL A 384 -6.42 2.20 -17.11
N VAL A 385 -7.66 2.54 -17.42
CA VAL A 385 -8.17 2.62 -18.80
C VAL A 385 -8.42 4.09 -19.15
N LYS A 386 -8.06 4.48 -20.38
CA LYS A 386 -8.21 5.86 -20.90
C LYS A 386 -9.66 6.22 -21.20
#